data_AF-A0A5C5V957-F1
#
_entry.id   AF-A0A5C5V957-F1
#
_cell.length_a   1.000
_cell.length_b   1.000
_cell.length_c   1.000
_cell.angle_alpha   90.00
_cell.angle_beta   90.00
_cell.angle_gamma   90.00
#
_symmetry.space_group_name_H-M   'P 1'
#
loop_
_entity.id
_entity.type
_entity.pdbx_description
1 polymer ?
#
loop_
_entity_poly.entity_id
_entity_poly.type
_entity_poly.pdbx_seq_one_letter_code
_entity_poly.pdbx_strand_id
1 'polypeptide(L)'
;MRYCPTRLLSQIKHTAYAAGAALAIASTASATVPYGSLAGGLPGVGPGLAPPSIVPGKEYSHNLDHTITAVGTAPFFEQVVAWDGSGGVANGVNFVGERASYLTRSEVDAIANRGDYLFNQLKSERAHLVWSFDDTYHSILPGGGVAPGVLPPTGPVSLANGNTVGGAAELNYELGLWGGANAPETQGVWAKAAEINAMPTAGEFVDIDGVELWGPEPAFTADSDKYSLDIDMLTTGAGPGGGAVSVWNGGSGTPYASHATIAAAVVSLLGPVSGYLPSVNGAIDGIDAINLDALMVREVAGEMDDFGRDPTGGGNHDEIIFSIRQILDPSSSTGYYATGSELFVLDGAGSVSFLKHGGHAWDKAYALTTFGTQTPNGRFVLDVNAIEAVGQSVVPEPAAAALGFATLATAGAVRRRRREV
;
A
#
# COMPACT_ATOMS: atom_id res chain seq x y z
N MET A 1 38.84 -32.58 -4.24
CA MET A 1 38.94 -31.55 -5.29
C MET A 1 38.66 -30.20 -4.63
N ARG A 2 39.60 -29.26 -4.71
CA ARG A 2 39.49 -27.93 -4.10
C ARG A 2 38.92 -26.98 -5.13
N TYR A 3 37.84 -26.29 -4.82
CA TYR A 3 37.31 -25.18 -5.62
C TYR A 3 37.89 -23.86 -5.10
N CYS A 4 38.39 -23.05 -6.03
CA CYS A 4 38.95 -21.72 -5.84
C CYS A 4 37.93 -20.72 -6.42
N PRO A 5 37.50 -19.65 -5.71
CA PRO A 5 36.63 -18.64 -6.29
C PRO A 5 37.47 -17.53 -6.90
N THR A 6 37.40 -17.39 -8.22
CA THR A 6 37.99 -16.24 -8.94
C THR A 6 36.96 -15.13 -9.04
N ARG A 7 37.36 -13.96 -8.52
CA ARG A 7 36.69 -12.65 -8.60
C ARG A 7 36.18 -12.33 -10.01
N LEU A 8 34.96 -11.79 -10.10
CA LEU A 8 34.45 -11.09 -11.28
C LEU A 8 34.11 -9.64 -10.88
N LEU A 9 35.03 -8.72 -11.17
CA LEU A 9 34.79 -7.28 -11.23
C LEU A 9 34.95 -6.91 -12.71
N SER A 10 33.83 -6.67 -13.42
CA SER A 10 33.88 -6.11 -14.76
C SER A 10 33.69 -4.59 -14.69
N GLN A 11 34.79 -3.86 -14.69
CA GLN A 11 34.84 -2.45 -15.06
C GLN A 11 34.54 -2.33 -16.56
N ILE A 12 33.45 -1.65 -16.91
CA ILE A 12 33.22 -1.17 -18.28
C ILE A 12 34.04 0.11 -18.47
N LYS A 13 34.98 0.05 -19.42
CA LYS A 13 35.76 1.20 -19.89
C LYS A 13 34.93 1.97 -20.93
N HIS A 14 34.56 3.21 -20.64
CA HIS A 14 34.19 4.18 -21.66
C HIS A 14 35.30 5.23 -21.78
N THR A 15 36.00 5.21 -22.92
CA THR A 15 36.82 6.33 -23.38
C THR A 15 36.09 6.98 -24.55
N ALA A 16 35.58 8.20 -24.36
CA ALA A 16 35.23 9.11 -25.44
C ALA A 16 35.74 10.51 -25.06
N TYR A 17 36.57 11.07 -25.94
CA TYR A 17 37.17 12.39 -25.79
C TYR A 17 36.12 13.49 -25.93
N ALA A 18 36.26 14.50 -25.07
CA ALA A 18 35.44 15.70 -24.99
C ALA A 18 35.68 16.67 -26.15
N ALA A 19 34.58 17.20 -26.70
CA ALA A 19 34.53 18.50 -27.35
C ALA A 19 33.31 19.23 -26.79
N GLY A 20 33.49 19.93 -25.67
CA GLY A 20 32.44 20.64 -24.96
C GLY A 20 32.12 21.98 -25.60
N ALA A 21 31.03 22.04 -26.37
CA ALA A 21 30.28 23.27 -26.53
C ALA A 21 29.33 23.40 -25.33
N ALA A 22 29.55 24.40 -24.48
CA ALA A 22 28.62 24.74 -23.42
C ALA A 22 27.36 25.36 -24.04
N LEU A 23 26.42 24.53 -24.51
CA LEU A 23 25.04 24.96 -24.58
C LEU A 23 24.54 25.03 -23.13
N ALA A 24 24.43 26.25 -22.62
CA ALA A 24 23.54 26.52 -21.51
C ALA A 24 22.11 26.26 -22.02
N ILE A 25 21.66 25.01 -21.93
CA ILE A 25 20.26 24.68 -22.03
C ILE A 25 19.64 25.35 -20.81
N ALA A 26 18.93 26.46 -21.03
CA ALA A 26 18.07 27.02 -20.01
C ALA A 26 17.07 25.92 -19.64
N SER A 27 17.29 25.26 -18.51
CA SER A 27 16.29 24.37 -17.93
C SER A 27 15.07 25.25 -17.67
N THR A 28 14.00 25.03 -18.42
CA THR A 28 12.71 25.62 -18.09
C THR A 28 12.38 25.16 -16.68
N ALA A 29 12.33 26.08 -15.73
CA ALA A 29 11.80 25.81 -14.40
C ALA A 29 10.36 25.34 -14.59
N SER A 30 10.15 24.03 -14.59
CA SER A 30 8.82 23.46 -14.57
C SER A 30 8.30 23.69 -13.16
N ALA A 31 7.22 24.46 -13.03
CA ALA A 31 6.55 24.61 -11.76
C ALA A 31 6.05 23.21 -11.33
N THR A 32 6.24 22.83 -10.08
CA THR A 32 5.45 21.77 -9.45
C THR A 32 4.15 22.38 -8.94
N VAL A 33 3.06 21.59 -8.82
CA VAL A 33 1.86 22.07 -8.13
C VAL A 33 2.24 22.10 -6.66
N PRO A 34 2.25 23.26 -6.00
CA PRO A 34 2.65 23.33 -4.60
C PRO A 34 1.67 22.53 -3.74
N TYR A 35 2.18 21.76 -2.79
CA TYR A 35 1.38 21.10 -1.76
C TYR A 35 0.51 22.12 -1.01
N GLY A 36 -0.81 21.92 -1.06
CA GLY A 36 -1.79 22.66 -0.27
C GLY A 36 -2.14 21.91 1.01
N SER A 37 -1.61 22.34 2.15
CA SER A 37 -1.94 21.70 3.43
C SER A 37 -3.43 21.76 3.71
N LEU A 38 -3.98 20.61 4.10
CA LEU A 38 -5.39 20.47 4.46
C LEU A 38 -5.61 20.85 5.92
N ALA A 39 -6.85 21.24 6.24
CA ALA A 39 -7.24 21.34 7.63
C ALA A 39 -7.22 19.93 8.23
N GLY A 40 -6.40 19.72 9.26
CA GLY A 40 -6.34 18.45 9.97
C GLY A 40 -7.73 18.01 10.46
N GLY A 41 -7.92 16.69 10.58
CA GLY A 41 -9.18 16.10 10.97
C GLY A 41 -9.00 14.62 11.31
N LEU A 42 -9.89 14.09 12.14
CA LEU A 42 -9.91 12.66 12.42
C LEU A 42 -10.71 11.92 11.35
N PRO A 43 -10.36 10.65 11.07
CA PRO A 43 -11.12 9.83 10.15
C PRO A 43 -12.56 9.74 10.60
N GLY A 44 -13.46 9.89 9.64
CA GLY A 44 -14.87 9.70 9.88
C GLY A 44 -15.29 8.26 9.65
N VAL A 45 -16.15 7.72 10.52
CA VAL A 45 -16.68 6.36 10.37
C VAL A 45 -18.12 6.46 9.89
N GLY A 46 -18.34 6.23 8.60
CA GLY A 46 -19.67 6.18 7.96
C GLY A 46 -19.65 5.40 6.64
N PRO A 47 -20.83 5.10 6.04
CA PRO A 47 -20.95 4.32 4.82
C PRO A 47 -20.47 5.05 3.55
N GLY A 48 -20.10 6.33 3.67
CA GLY A 48 -19.64 7.14 2.56
C GLY A 48 -18.12 7.15 2.43
N LEU A 49 -17.67 7.50 1.23
CA LEU A 49 -16.26 7.58 0.86
C LEU A 49 -15.82 9.04 0.85
N ALA A 50 -14.88 9.41 1.73
CA ALA A 50 -14.33 10.76 1.76
C ALA A 50 -13.48 10.99 0.50
N PRO A 51 -13.64 12.09 -0.26
CA PRO A 51 -12.80 12.36 -1.42
C PRO A 51 -11.34 12.60 -1.01
N PRO A 52 -10.36 12.32 -1.91
CA PRO A 52 -8.94 12.50 -1.60
C PRO A 52 -8.57 13.91 -1.10
N SER A 53 -9.23 14.93 -1.66
CA SER A 53 -8.99 16.34 -1.34
C SER A 53 -9.41 16.79 0.07
N ILE A 54 -10.06 15.92 0.87
CA ILE A 54 -10.41 16.22 2.26
C ILE A 54 -9.76 15.28 3.28
N VAL A 55 -9.06 14.24 2.82
CA VAL A 55 -8.33 13.32 3.71
C VAL A 55 -6.98 13.95 4.02
N PRO A 56 -6.69 14.34 5.27
CA PRO A 56 -5.42 14.96 5.62
C PRO A 56 -4.27 13.95 5.71
N GLY A 57 -3.04 14.47 5.69
CA GLY A 57 -1.87 13.73 6.15
C GLY A 57 -1.43 12.62 5.23
N LYS A 58 -1.69 12.75 3.92
CA LYS A 58 -1.50 11.64 2.98
C LYS A 58 -0.06 11.59 2.50
N GLU A 59 0.48 10.38 2.47
CA GLU A 59 1.81 10.08 1.98
C GLU A 59 1.77 8.91 0.99
N TYR A 60 2.75 8.82 0.08
CA TYR A 60 2.93 7.65 -0.78
C TYR A 60 4.41 7.40 -1.11
N SER A 61 4.78 6.14 -1.37
CA SER A 61 5.99 5.75 -2.10
C SER A 61 5.63 5.24 -3.50
N HIS A 62 6.60 5.22 -4.40
CA HIS A 62 6.46 4.81 -5.80
C HIS A 62 7.84 4.37 -6.33
N ASN A 63 7.85 3.70 -7.48
CA ASN A 63 9.04 3.05 -8.00
C ASN A 63 10.26 3.98 -8.09
N LEU A 64 11.40 3.47 -7.62
CA LEU A 64 12.68 4.15 -7.45
C LEU A 64 12.76 5.24 -6.37
N ASP A 65 11.61 5.67 -5.81
CA ASP A 65 11.40 6.84 -4.95
C ASP A 65 12.02 8.15 -5.49
N HIS A 66 11.55 9.32 -5.04
CA HIS A 66 12.17 10.58 -5.47
C HIS A 66 11.97 11.74 -4.51
N THR A 67 12.85 12.73 -4.63
CA THR A 67 12.68 14.04 -3.97
C THR A 67 11.89 15.01 -4.85
N ILE A 68 10.89 15.67 -4.27
CA ILE A 68 10.15 16.80 -4.83
C ILE A 68 11.01 18.08 -4.76
N THR A 69 12.07 18.16 -5.56
CA THR A 69 12.93 19.36 -5.61
C THR A 69 12.85 20.13 -6.92
N ALA A 70 12.67 19.42 -8.05
CA ALA A 70 12.43 19.95 -9.40
C ALA A 70 12.18 18.76 -10.36
N VAL A 71 11.57 19.02 -11.52
CA VAL A 71 11.43 18.03 -12.61
C VAL A 71 12.79 17.49 -13.04
N GLY A 72 12.92 16.16 -13.14
CA GLY A 72 14.14 15.48 -13.59
C GLY A 72 15.23 15.34 -12.53
N THR A 73 14.86 15.34 -11.24
CA THR A 73 15.80 14.97 -10.18
C THR A 73 16.02 13.46 -10.23
N ALA A 74 17.26 13.00 -10.04
CA ALA A 74 17.53 11.57 -10.00
C ALA A 74 16.71 10.89 -8.88
N PRO A 75 16.32 9.62 -9.05
CA PRO A 75 15.65 8.87 -8.00
C PRO A 75 16.37 8.98 -6.67
N PHE A 76 15.59 9.07 -5.61
CA PHE A 76 16.07 9.15 -4.24
C PHE A 76 15.31 8.13 -3.42
N PHE A 77 15.75 6.88 -3.56
CA PHE A 77 15.35 5.73 -2.73
C PHE A 77 15.10 6.15 -1.28
N GLU A 78 14.02 5.63 -0.72
CA GLU A 78 13.55 5.82 0.65
C GLU A 78 12.97 7.19 0.98
N GLN A 79 12.64 7.99 -0.04
CA GLN A 79 11.89 9.24 0.13
C GLN A 79 10.42 9.04 -0.20
N VAL A 80 9.59 9.20 0.83
CA VAL A 80 8.14 9.24 0.72
C VAL A 80 7.67 10.63 0.28
N VAL A 81 6.55 10.71 -0.43
CA VAL A 81 5.98 11.94 -0.95
C VAL A 81 4.66 12.26 -0.25
N ALA A 82 4.57 13.46 0.32
CA ALA A 82 3.33 14.02 0.82
C ALA A 82 2.46 14.53 -0.35
N TRP A 83 1.14 14.33 -0.29
CA TRP A 83 0.21 14.79 -1.34
C TRP A 83 -1.12 15.33 -0.80
N ASP A 84 -1.68 16.33 -1.48
CA ASP A 84 -2.85 17.08 -0.99
C ASP A 84 -4.20 16.59 -1.54
N GLY A 85 -4.21 15.68 -2.51
CA GLY A 85 -5.44 15.20 -3.15
C GLY A 85 -6.02 16.15 -4.20
N SER A 86 -5.28 17.20 -4.55
CA SER A 86 -5.53 18.13 -5.66
C SER A 86 -4.35 18.18 -6.65
N GLY A 87 -3.43 17.22 -6.53
CA GLY A 87 -2.24 17.06 -7.37
C GLY A 87 -0.99 17.80 -6.86
N GLY A 88 -1.07 18.48 -5.71
CA GLY A 88 0.08 19.12 -5.09
C GLY A 88 0.88 18.15 -4.23
N VAL A 89 2.21 18.17 -4.39
CA VAL A 89 3.13 17.25 -3.73
C VAL A 89 4.29 17.97 -3.03
N ALA A 90 4.87 17.32 -2.02
CA ALA A 90 6.09 17.76 -1.31
C ALA A 90 6.85 16.55 -0.76
N ASN A 91 8.09 16.75 -0.30
CA ASN A 91 8.81 15.69 0.42
C ASN A 91 8.10 15.38 1.74
N GLY A 92 7.79 14.10 1.96
CA GLY A 92 7.37 13.55 3.24
C GLY A 92 8.55 12.95 4.00
N VAL A 93 8.31 11.81 4.66
CA VAL A 93 9.34 11.07 5.41
C VAL A 93 10.48 10.60 4.52
N ASN A 94 11.67 10.53 5.11
CA ASN A 94 12.87 10.04 4.44
C ASN A 94 13.58 9.02 5.34
N PHE A 95 13.57 7.76 4.95
CA PHE A 95 14.14 6.67 5.75
C PHE A 95 15.65 6.45 5.51
N VAL A 96 16.28 7.29 4.68
CA VAL A 96 17.71 7.14 4.35
C VAL A 96 18.58 7.21 5.59
N GLY A 97 19.30 6.12 5.83
CA GLY A 97 20.32 6.02 6.87
C GLY A 97 19.76 5.81 8.27
N GLU A 98 18.46 5.52 8.41
CA GLU A 98 17.88 5.15 9.71
C GLU A 98 18.40 3.79 10.20
N ARG A 99 18.63 2.86 9.28
CA ARG A 99 19.03 1.48 9.61
C ARG A 99 20.53 1.39 9.83
N ALA A 100 20.94 0.98 11.03
CA ALA A 100 22.35 0.82 11.38
C ALA A 100 23.03 -0.36 10.66
N SER A 101 22.25 -1.34 10.18
CA SER A 101 22.73 -2.63 9.67
C SER A 101 22.55 -2.87 8.19
N TYR A 102 21.55 -2.22 7.59
CA TYR A 102 21.24 -2.31 6.18
C TYR A 102 21.48 -0.93 5.56
N LEU A 103 22.69 -0.76 5.02
CA LEU A 103 23.17 0.51 4.46
C LEU A 103 22.90 0.63 2.95
N THR A 104 22.45 -0.45 2.32
CA THR A 104 22.04 -0.43 0.91
C THR A 104 20.74 0.35 0.82
N ARG A 105 20.66 1.23 -0.19
CA ARG A 105 19.40 1.91 -0.49
C ARG A 105 18.50 0.98 -1.30
N SER A 106 17.23 0.91 -0.92
CA SER A 106 16.17 0.17 -1.60
C SER A 106 14.97 1.09 -1.79
N GLU A 107 14.11 0.71 -2.72
CA GLU A 107 12.76 1.24 -2.83
C GLU A 107 11.93 0.93 -1.57
N VAL A 108 10.99 1.79 -1.25
CA VAL A 108 10.03 1.58 -0.16
C VAL A 108 8.79 0.88 -0.70
N ASP A 109 8.72 -0.42 -0.44
CA ASP A 109 7.67 -1.33 -0.91
C ASP A 109 6.36 -1.25 -0.12
N ALA A 110 6.35 -0.61 1.05
CA ALA A 110 5.15 -0.35 1.82
C ALA A 110 5.43 0.69 2.89
N ILE A 111 4.41 1.47 3.25
CA ILE A 111 4.43 2.38 4.40
C ILE A 111 3.14 2.20 5.20
N ALA A 112 3.20 2.51 6.49
CA ALA A 112 2.04 2.59 7.36
C ALA A 112 2.36 3.46 8.58
N ASN A 113 1.32 4.00 9.20
CA ASN A 113 1.35 4.49 10.56
C ASN A 113 1.18 3.31 11.52
N ARG A 114 1.97 3.26 12.59
CA ARG A 114 1.81 2.24 13.64
C ARG A 114 0.40 2.17 14.22
N GLY A 115 -0.37 3.25 14.13
CA GLY A 115 -1.65 3.41 14.79
C GLY A 115 -2.82 3.62 13.84
N ASP A 116 -2.88 2.88 12.72
CA ASP A 116 -3.90 3.07 11.69
C ASP A 116 -5.31 3.14 12.27
N TYR A 117 -5.85 4.35 12.24
CA TYR A 117 -7.05 4.68 13.01
C TYR A 117 -8.27 3.88 12.55
N LEU A 118 -8.33 3.55 11.25
CA LEU A 118 -9.42 2.81 10.63
C LEU A 118 -9.16 1.31 10.51
N PHE A 119 -8.05 0.78 11.04
CA PHE A 119 -7.69 -0.64 10.94
C PHE A 119 -8.81 -1.59 11.42
N ASN A 120 -9.35 -1.32 12.61
CA ASN A 120 -10.42 -2.15 13.18
C ASN A 120 -11.76 -1.97 12.45
N GLN A 121 -11.99 -0.77 11.94
CA GLN A 121 -13.17 -0.42 11.16
C GLN A 121 -13.12 -1.15 9.82
N LEU A 122 -11.97 -1.24 9.17
CA LEU A 122 -11.76 -1.99 7.95
C LEU A 122 -12.09 -3.48 8.15
N LYS A 123 -11.51 -4.10 9.19
CA LYS A 123 -11.78 -5.50 9.58
C LYS A 123 -13.24 -5.79 9.94
N SER A 124 -13.99 -4.77 10.35
CA SER A 124 -15.39 -4.90 10.75
C SER A 124 -16.37 -4.39 9.69
N GLU A 125 -15.91 -4.18 8.44
CA GLU A 125 -16.74 -3.72 7.31
C GLU A 125 -17.34 -2.31 7.56
N ARG A 126 -16.63 -1.48 8.33
CA ARG A 126 -17.01 -0.12 8.75
C ARG A 126 -16.02 0.97 8.29
N ALA A 127 -15.03 0.62 7.50
CA ALA A 127 -14.26 1.55 6.66
C ALA A 127 -14.31 1.03 5.23
N HIS A 128 -13.62 1.69 4.31
CA HIS A 128 -13.44 1.26 2.93
C HIS A 128 -11.96 0.98 2.71
N LEU A 129 -11.64 -0.11 2.04
CA LEU A 129 -10.27 -0.40 1.63
C LEU A 129 -9.89 0.54 0.49
N VAL A 130 -8.72 1.14 0.56
CA VAL A 130 -8.03 1.80 -0.54
C VAL A 130 -6.83 0.93 -0.91
N TRP A 131 -6.52 0.80 -2.19
CA TRP A 131 -5.41 -0.02 -2.65
C TRP A 131 -4.86 0.42 -4.01
N SER A 132 -3.61 0.07 -4.34
CA SER A 132 -2.98 0.27 -5.66
C SER A 132 -2.62 -1.07 -6.31
N PHE A 133 -2.27 -1.03 -7.60
CA PHE A 133 -1.65 -2.15 -8.29
C PHE A 133 -0.16 -1.90 -8.51
N ASP A 134 0.63 -2.97 -8.55
CA ASP A 134 1.99 -2.96 -9.11
C ASP A 134 1.90 -2.63 -10.62
N ASP A 135 2.89 -1.91 -11.15
CA ASP A 135 3.02 -1.68 -12.59
C ASP A 135 3.36 -2.96 -13.36
N THR A 136 3.88 -3.96 -12.67
CA THR A 136 4.34 -5.21 -13.24
C THR A 136 3.50 -6.37 -12.71
N TYR A 137 3.10 -7.26 -13.60
CA TYR A 137 2.44 -8.52 -13.23
C TYR A 137 3.01 -9.66 -14.07
N HIS A 138 2.84 -10.91 -13.64
CA HIS A 138 3.33 -12.05 -14.40
C HIS A 138 2.18 -12.86 -15.01
N SER A 139 2.28 -13.01 -16.33
CA SER A 139 1.39 -13.84 -17.13
C SER A 139 1.90 -15.28 -17.20
N ILE A 140 1.03 -16.25 -16.95
CA ILE A 140 1.24 -17.65 -17.28
C ILE A 140 0.81 -17.89 -18.73
N LEU A 141 1.80 -18.16 -19.59
CA LEU A 141 1.62 -18.36 -21.03
C LEU A 141 1.00 -19.73 -21.35
N PRO A 142 0.31 -19.86 -22.51
CA PRO A 142 -0.12 -21.14 -23.04
C PRO A 142 1.07 -22.07 -23.20
N GLY A 143 1.06 -23.21 -22.50
CA GLY A 143 2.15 -24.19 -22.49
C GLY A 143 3.11 -24.11 -21.30
N GLY A 144 2.86 -23.23 -20.31
CA GLY A 144 3.54 -23.28 -19.01
C GLY A 144 4.75 -22.36 -18.84
N GLY A 145 4.93 -21.38 -19.73
CA GLY A 145 5.92 -20.32 -19.57
C GLY A 145 5.41 -19.15 -18.74
N VAL A 146 6.32 -18.25 -18.35
CA VAL A 146 6.02 -17.00 -17.65
C VAL A 146 6.54 -15.83 -18.46
N ALA A 147 5.76 -14.75 -18.55
CA ALA A 147 6.22 -13.47 -19.09
C ALA A 147 5.74 -12.31 -18.21
N PRO A 148 6.57 -11.28 -17.98
CA PRO A 148 6.10 -10.05 -17.35
C PRO A 148 5.14 -9.32 -18.30
N GLY A 149 4.09 -8.74 -17.73
CA GLY A 149 3.21 -7.78 -18.34
C GLY A 149 3.33 -6.45 -17.60
N VAL A 150 2.96 -5.36 -18.28
CA VAL A 150 2.97 -4.01 -17.71
C VAL A 150 1.54 -3.51 -17.65
N LEU A 151 1.14 -3.03 -16.47
CA LEU A 151 -0.09 -2.31 -16.24
C LEU A 151 0.16 -0.82 -16.49
N PRO A 152 -0.65 -0.15 -17.32
CA PRO A 152 -0.49 1.29 -17.52
C PRO A 152 -0.68 2.07 -16.20
N PRO A 153 0.03 3.20 -16.01
CA PRO A 153 -0.09 4.01 -14.80
C PRO A 153 -1.50 4.55 -14.57
N THR A 154 -2.28 4.76 -15.63
CA THR A 154 -3.66 5.25 -15.56
C THR A 154 -4.64 4.30 -16.22
N GLY A 155 -5.84 4.23 -15.67
CA GLY A 155 -6.91 3.37 -16.15
C GLY A 155 -7.61 3.88 -17.42
N PRO A 156 -8.74 3.26 -17.80
CA PRO A 156 -9.49 2.27 -17.02
C PRO A 156 -8.88 0.87 -17.09
N VAL A 157 -8.94 0.14 -15.97
CA VAL A 157 -8.66 -1.30 -15.88
C VAL A 157 -9.98 -2.02 -15.60
N SER A 158 -10.37 -2.94 -16.48
CA SER A 158 -11.58 -3.75 -16.32
C SER A 158 -11.27 -5.00 -15.48
N LEU A 159 -12.04 -5.20 -14.41
CA LEU A 159 -11.94 -6.36 -13.54
C LEU A 159 -12.88 -7.48 -14.01
N ALA A 160 -12.57 -8.72 -13.63
CA ALA A 160 -13.34 -9.90 -14.03
C ALA A 160 -14.74 -9.96 -13.39
N ASN A 161 -14.94 -9.30 -12.24
CA ASN A 161 -16.25 -9.12 -11.63
C ASN A 161 -17.11 -8.03 -12.31
N GLY A 162 -16.59 -7.36 -13.34
CA GLY A 162 -17.29 -6.33 -14.12
C GLY A 162 -17.11 -4.91 -13.63
N ASN A 163 -16.40 -4.70 -12.51
CA ASN A 163 -16.02 -3.36 -12.06
C ASN A 163 -14.93 -2.75 -12.95
N THR A 164 -14.77 -1.43 -12.85
CA THR A 164 -13.69 -0.70 -13.51
C THR A 164 -12.95 0.14 -12.48
N VAL A 165 -11.64 -0.02 -12.47
CA VAL A 165 -10.71 0.64 -11.54
C VAL A 165 -9.63 1.38 -12.33
N GLY A 166 -8.68 1.96 -11.60
CA GLY A 166 -7.57 2.76 -12.12
C GLY A 166 -6.39 1.90 -12.56
N GLY A 167 -5.36 2.57 -13.06
CA GLY A 167 -4.06 1.97 -13.37
C GLY A 167 -3.19 1.79 -12.13
N ALA A 168 -1.90 1.51 -12.35
CA ALA A 168 -0.95 1.27 -11.27
C ALA A 168 -0.65 2.54 -10.43
N ALA A 169 -0.61 3.73 -11.04
CA ALA A 169 -0.36 5.01 -10.36
C ALA A 169 -1.65 5.68 -9.83
N GLU A 170 -2.69 4.89 -9.59
CA GLU A 170 -3.99 5.36 -9.09
C GLU A 170 -4.38 4.55 -7.85
N LEU A 171 -5.12 5.19 -6.94
CA LEU A 171 -5.67 4.51 -5.77
C LEU A 171 -7.11 4.12 -6.05
N ASN A 172 -7.38 2.83 -5.89
CA ASN A 172 -8.68 2.20 -6.04
C ASN A 172 -9.36 2.07 -4.68
N TYR A 173 -10.66 1.81 -4.67
CA TYR A 173 -11.37 1.47 -3.44
C TYR A 173 -12.16 0.17 -3.57
N GLU A 174 -12.42 -0.43 -2.41
CA GLU A 174 -13.51 -1.37 -2.19
C GLU A 174 -14.34 -0.92 -0.98
N LEU A 175 -15.66 -0.84 -1.14
CA LEU A 175 -16.53 -0.39 -0.06
C LEU A 175 -16.81 -1.50 0.95
N GLY A 176 -16.52 -1.24 2.23
CA GLY A 176 -17.06 -2.03 3.33
C GLY A 176 -18.59 -2.05 3.35
N LEU A 177 -19.17 -3.19 3.74
CA LEU A 177 -20.62 -3.45 3.64
C LEU A 177 -21.49 -2.53 4.50
N TRP A 178 -20.99 -2.07 5.66
CA TRP A 178 -21.73 -1.17 6.55
C TRP A 178 -23.13 -1.68 6.95
N GLY A 179 -23.25 -2.97 7.27
CA GLY A 179 -24.53 -3.60 7.58
C GLY A 179 -25.51 -3.67 6.40
N GLY A 180 -24.98 -3.65 5.17
CA GLY A 180 -25.74 -3.68 3.92
C GLY A 180 -26.06 -2.31 3.33
N ALA A 181 -25.42 -1.23 3.81
CA ALA A 181 -25.52 0.09 3.20
C ALA A 181 -24.86 0.11 1.81
N ASN A 182 -23.80 -0.68 1.63
CA ASN A 182 -23.10 -0.88 0.36
C ASN A 182 -23.31 -2.33 -0.12
N ALA A 183 -23.34 -2.52 -1.44
CA ALA A 183 -23.37 -3.86 -2.02
C ALA A 183 -21.98 -4.53 -1.89
N PRO A 184 -21.91 -5.86 -1.77
CA PRO A 184 -20.64 -6.58 -1.84
C PRO A 184 -19.87 -6.25 -3.13
N GLU A 185 -18.54 -6.32 -3.07
CA GLU A 185 -17.63 -6.12 -4.21
C GLU A 185 -17.88 -4.79 -4.96
N THR A 186 -18.23 -3.72 -4.25
CA THR A 186 -18.37 -2.39 -4.87
C THR A 186 -17.00 -1.73 -4.96
N GLN A 187 -16.45 -1.63 -6.17
CA GLN A 187 -15.11 -1.13 -6.42
C GLN A 187 -15.08 0.02 -7.43
N GLY A 188 -14.04 0.84 -7.36
CA GLY A 188 -13.81 1.93 -8.31
C GLY A 188 -12.49 2.65 -8.07
N VAL A 189 -12.35 3.82 -8.69
CA VAL A 189 -11.19 4.71 -8.48
C VAL A 189 -11.49 5.70 -7.36
N TRP A 190 -10.61 5.77 -6.37
CA TRP A 190 -10.69 6.73 -5.28
C TRP A 190 -9.90 8.00 -5.60
N ALA A 191 -8.64 7.86 -6.00
CA ALA A 191 -7.77 8.97 -6.38
C ALA A 191 -7.09 8.67 -7.72
N LYS A 192 -7.27 9.58 -8.68
CA LYS A 192 -6.61 9.51 -9.98
C LYS A 192 -5.17 9.99 -9.88
N ALA A 193 -4.34 9.60 -10.85
CA ALA A 193 -2.93 9.96 -10.87
C ALA A 193 -2.72 11.49 -10.76
N ALA A 194 -3.54 12.29 -11.45
CA ALA A 194 -3.47 13.75 -11.41
C ALA A 194 -3.93 14.37 -10.08
N GLU A 195 -4.70 13.66 -9.26
CA GLU A 195 -5.09 14.09 -7.91
C GLU A 195 -3.99 13.77 -6.89
N ILE A 196 -3.16 12.78 -7.18
CA ILE A 196 -2.01 12.38 -6.37
C ILE A 196 -0.80 13.26 -6.69
N ASN A 197 -0.41 13.29 -7.97
CA ASN A 197 0.66 14.13 -8.49
C ASN A 197 0.25 14.68 -9.86
N ALA A 198 -0.03 15.98 -9.94
CA ALA A 198 -0.46 16.61 -11.20
C ALA A 198 0.68 16.89 -12.18
N MET A 199 1.94 16.87 -11.72
CA MET A 199 3.11 17.12 -12.55
C MET A 199 4.24 16.14 -12.23
N PRO A 200 4.02 14.83 -12.43
CA PRO A 200 5.07 13.85 -12.27
C PRO A 200 6.10 14.06 -13.38
N THR A 201 7.37 13.78 -13.09
CA THR A 201 8.35 13.66 -14.17
C THR A 201 7.99 12.46 -15.04
N ALA A 202 8.26 12.56 -16.34
CA ALA A 202 7.99 11.46 -17.27
C ALA A 202 8.73 10.19 -16.87
N GLY A 203 7.97 9.12 -16.61
CA GLY A 203 8.50 7.81 -16.23
C GLY A 203 8.83 7.63 -14.75
N GLU A 204 8.57 8.61 -13.89
CA GLU A 204 8.74 8.47 -12.44
C GLU A 204 7.47 7.92 -11.77
N PHE A 205 6.29 8.42 -12.14
CA PHE A 205 5.04 8.00 -11.48
C PHE A 205 4.35 6.89 -12.27
N VAL A 206 4.83 5.65 -12.06
CA VAL A 206 4.40 4.47 -12.82
C VAL A 206 3.39 3.64 -12.02
N ASP A 207 3.61 3.53 -10.71
CA ASP A 207 2.81 2.84 -9.70
C ASP A 207 2.80 3.60 -8.36
N ILE A 208 2.18 2.98 -7.36
CA ILE A 208 2.22 3.38 -5.95
C ILE A 208 2.54 2.11 -5.15
N ASP A 209 3.65 2.12 -4.42
CA ASP A 209 4.14 0.99 -3.60
C ASP A 209 3.75 1.13 -2.13
N GLY A 210 3.39 2.32 -1.70
CA GLY A 210 3.02 2.57 -0.32
C GLY A 210 2.04 3.72 -0.26
N VAL A 211 1.09 3.63 0.64
CA VAL A 211 0.17 4.74 0.92
C VAL A 211 -0.09 4.80 2.42
N GLU A 212 -0.08 6.02 2.95
CA GLU A 212 -0.51 6.32 4.31
C GLU A 212 -1.58 7.41 4.23
N LEU A 213 -2.66 7.27 5.00
CA LEU A 213 -3.77 8.22 5.03
C LEU A 213 -4.13 8.55 6.47
N TRP A 214 -4.59 9.78 6.70
CA TRP A 214 -5.09 10.28 7.99
C TRP A 214 -4.02 10.69 9.00
N GLY A 215 -2.88 11.13 8.51
CA GLY A 215 -1.84 11.74 9.33
C GLY A 215 -2.06 13.21 9.72
N PRO A 216 -1.13 13.75 10.53
CA PRO A 216 -1.04 15.17 10.83
C PRO A 216 -0.72 16.00 9.58
N GLU A 217 -1.17 17.26 9.60
CA GLU A 217 -0.95 18.24 8.55
C GLU A 217 -0.05 19.40 9.04
N PRO A 218 0.90 19.90 8.23
CA PRO A 218 1.32 19.35 6.94
C PRO A 218 1.97 17.97 7.07
N ALA A 219 1.79 17.10 6.08
CA ALA A 219 2.35 15.73 6.05
C ALA A 219 3.88 15.68 5.85
N PHE A 220 4.61 16.70 6.33
CA PHE A 220 6.07 16.79 6.23
C PHE A 220 6.76 16.22 7.47
N THR A 221 5.98 15.87 8.50
CA THR A 221 6.45 15.28 9.75
C THR A 221 6.00 13.84 9.80
N ALA A 222 6.91 12.93 10.15
CA ALA A 222 6.67 11.50 10.10
C ALA A 222 5.35 11.07 10.74
N ASP A 223 4.49 10.49 9.90
CA ASP A 223 3.34 9.72 10.32
C ASP A 223 3.46 8.28 9.86
N SER A 224 3.97 8.08 8.65
CA SER A 224 4.55 6.80 8.22
C SER A 224 5.75 6.47 9.11
N ASP A 225 5.54 5.64 10.13
CA ASP A 225 6.58 5.19 11.07
C ASP A 225 6.79 3.68 11.06
N LYS A 226 6.19 2.98 10.09
CA LYS A 226 6.45 1.59 9.73
C LYS A 226 6.63 1.51 8.22
N TYR A 227 7.61 0.73 7.75
CA TYR A 227 7.85 0.59 6.31
C TYR A 227 8.47 -0.77 5.94
N SER A 228 8.27 -1.18 4.69
CA SER A 228 8.97 -2.28 4.03
C SER A 228 9.94 -1.74 2.98
N LEU A 229 10.87 -2.58 2.54
CA LEU A 229 11.83 -2.26 1.48
C LEU A 229 11.87 -3.38 0.46
N ASP A 230 12.26 -3.05 -0.78
CA ASP A 230 12.37 -4.03 -1.86
C ASP A 230 13.21 -5.26 -1.48
N ILE A 231 12.57 -6.42 -1.66
CA ILE A 231 13.09 -7.76 -1.39
C ILE A 231 13.48 -7.94 0.08
N ASP A 232 12.47 -8.15 0.94
CA ASP A 232 12.58 -8.36 2.39
C ASP A 232 13.76 -9.24 2.80
N MET A 233 13.95 -10.38 2.11
CA MET A 233 14.98 -11.36 2.44
C MET A 233 16.39 -10.74 2.42
N LEU A 234 16.64 -9.75 1.55
CA LEU A 234 17.93 -9.08 1.39
C LEU A 234 18.15 -8.00 2.46
N THR A 235 17.10 -7.57 3.16
CA THR A 235 17.17 -6.52 4.16
C THR A 235 17.50 -7.12 5.53
N THR A 236 18.77 -7.06 5.92
CA THR A 236 19.27 -7.75 7.12
C THR A 236 19.41 -6.82 8.34
N GLY A 237 18.91 -7.30 9.48
CA GLY A 237 19.05 -6.61 10.78
C GLY A 237 20.50 -6.59 11.30
N ALA A 238 20.76 -5.77 12.33
CA ALA A 238 22.11 -5.57 12.87
C ALA A 238 22.68 -6.82 13.56
N GLY A 239 23.93 -7.14 13.22
CA GLY A 239 24.78 -8.10 13.93
C GLY A 239 25.11 -9.36 13.14
N PRO A 240 26.14 -10.12 13.54
CA PRO A 240 26.42 -11.44 12.98
C PRO A 240 25.21 -12.37 13.25
N GLY A 241 24.45 -12.69 12.20
CA GLY A 241 23.24 -13.51 12.30
C GLY A 241 21.93 -12.71 12.44
N GLY A 242 21.95 -11.40 12.19
CA GLY A 242 20.70 -10.62 12.04
C GLY A 242 19.85 -11.20 10.91
N GLY A 243 18.62 -11.60 11.23
CA GLY A 243 17.68 -12.15 10.26
C GLY A 243 17.21 -11.09 9.26
N ALA A 244 16.61 -11.56 8.17
CA ALA A 244 15.89 -10.71 7.24
C ALA A 244 14.68 -10.03 7.92
N VAL A 245 14.32 -8.84 7.45
CA VAL A 245 13.30 -7.98 8.02
C VAL A 245 12.26 -7.67 6.95
N SER A 246 10.97 -7.74 7.30
CA SER A 246 9.88 -7.33 6.40
C SER A 246 9.27 -6.00 6.80
N VAL A 247 9.33 -5.64 8.08
CA VAL A 247 8.84 -4.33 8.54
C VAL A 247 9.86 -3.69 9.45
N TRP A 248 10.25 -2.47 9.12
CA TRP A 248 11.16 -1.61 9.87
C TRP A 248 10.39 -0.53 10.61
N ASN A 249 10.93 -0.09 11.75
CA ASN A 249 10.46 1.12 12.44
C ASN A 249 11.10 2.36 11.82
N GLY A 250 10.28 3.31 11.39
CA GLY A 250 10.69 4.64 10.99
C GLY A 250 11.32 5.42 12.15
N GLY A 251 12.34 6.22 11.86
CA GLY A 251 13.09 7.02 12.81
C GLY A 251 14.12 6.25 13.64
N SER A 252 13.85 5.00 14.04
CA SER A 252 14.80 4.16 14.79
C SER A 252 15.59 3.19 13.90
N GLY A 253 15.03 2.81 12.75
CA GLY A 253 15.61 1.84 11.83
C GLY A 253 15.80 0.44 12.44
N THR A 254 15.06 0.12 13.52
CA THR A 254 15.05 -1.20 14.15
C THR A 254 14.05 -2.12 13.44
N PRO A 255 14.25 -3.45 13.46
CA PRO A 255 13.27 -4.38 12.92
C PRO A 255 11.99 -4.40 13.77
N TYR A 256 10.83 -4.11 13.16
CA TYR A 256 9.52 -4.30 13.78
C TYR A 256 9.03 -5.73 13.62
N ALA A 257 8.97 -6.23 12.38
CA ALA A 257 8.58 -7.61 12.07
C ALA A 257 9.65 -8.30 11.22
N SER A 258 10.11 -9.47 11.68
CA SER A 258 11.08 -10.27 10.94
C SER A 258 10.45 -10.96 9.72
N HIS A 259 11.23 -11.15 8.67
CA HIS A 259 10.82 -11.91 7.48
C HIS A 259 10.38 -13.33 7.85
N ALA A 260 11.08 -13.97 8.79
CA ALA A 260 10.71 -15.30 9.27
C ALA A 260 9.30 -15.34 9.90
N THR A 261 8.89 -14.26 10.57
CA THR A 261 7.53 -14.12 11.14
C THR A 261 6.49 -14.06 10.03
N ILE A 262 6.71 -13.21 9.02
CA ILE A 262 5.81 -13.06 7.87
C ILE A 262 5.73 -14.36 7.06
N ALA A 263 6.88 -14.95 6.74
CA ALA A 263 6.97 -16.21 6.02
C ALA A 263 6.25 -17.36 6.73
N ALA A 264 6.41 -17.47 8.05
CA ALA A 264 5.71 -18.48 8.84
C ALA A 264 4.19 -18.28 8.81
N ALA A 265 3.71 -17.03 8.88
CA ALA A 265 2.29 -16.71 8.78
C ALA A 265 1.73 -17.14 7.41
N VAL A 266 2.36 -16.70 6.31
CA VAL A 266 1.95 -17.07 4.94
C VAL A 266 1.94 -18.58 4.75
N VAL A 267 3.02 -19.28 5.12
CA VAL A 267 3.13 -20.74 4.99
C VAL A 267 2.09 -21.48 5.83
N SER A 268 1.74 -20.96 7.00
CA SER A 268 0.70 -21.59 7.84
C SER A 268 -0.70 -21.53 7.20
N LEU A 269 -0.96 -20.50 6.37
CA LEU A 269 -2.25 -20.32 5.70
C LEU A 269 -2.29 -20.96 4.31
N LEU A 270 -1.20 -20.88 3.54
CA LEU A 270 -1.13 -21.35 2.15
C LEU A 270 -0.47 -22.73 1.98
N GLY A 271 0.23 -23.22 3.01
CA GLY A 271 1.07 -24.41 2.94
C GLY A 271 2.53 -24.10 2.54
N PRO A 272 3.39 -25.12 2.39
CA PRO A 272 4.79 -24.91 2.00
C PRO A 272 4.92 -24.19 0.65
N VAL A 273 5.88 -23.27 0.55
CA VAL A 273 6.16 -22.56 -0.71
C VAL A 273 6.66 -23.54 -1.77
N SER A 274 5.92 -23.62 -2.89
CA SER A 274 6.23 -24.47 -4.05
C SER A 274 6.68 -23.69 -5.28
N GLY A 275 6.60 -22.36 -5.22
CA GLY A 275 6.86 -21.46 -6.34
C GLY A 275 8.14 -20.64 -6.21
N TYR A 276 8.23 -19.62 -7.05
CA TYR A 276 9.34 -18.67 -7.08
C TYR A 276 8.85 -17.24 -7.37
N LEU A 277 9.58 -16.26 -6.86
CA LEU A 277 9.45 -14.86 -7.20
C LEU A 277 10.41 -14.56 -8.38
N PRO A 278 9.90 -14.10 -9.54
CA PRO A 278 10.76 -13.62 -10.62
C PRO A 278 11.56 -12.40 -10.19
N SER A 279 12.87 -12.40 -10.43
CA SER A 279 13.71 -11.21 -10.22
C SER A 279 14.73 -11.08 -11.35
N VAL A 280 15.17 -9.84 -11.59
CA VAL A 280 16.18 -9.49 -12.60
C VAL A 280 17.50 -10.24 -12.40
N ASN A 281 17.80 -10.65 -11.16
CA ASN A 281 19.02 -11.37 -10.80
C ASN A 281 18.85 -12.91 -10.75
N GLY A 282 17.70 -13.42 -11.20
CA GLY A 282 17.33 -14.83 -11.13
C GLY A 282 16.08 -15.05 -10.28
N ALA A 283 15.51 -16.25 -10.34
CA ALA A 283 14.37 -16.60 -9.52
C ALA A 283 14.78 -16.72 -8.04
N ILE A 284 14.00 -16.11 -7.14
CA ILE A 284 14.08 -16.33 -5.69
C ILE A 284 13.07 -17.41 -5.34
N ASP A 285 13.48 -18.46 -4.63
CA ASP A 285 12.65 -19.63 -4.36
C ASP A 285 12.44 -19.90 -2.86
N GLY A 286 11.50 -20.79 -2.57
CA GLY A 286 11.19 -21.17 -1.19
C GLY A 286 10.66 -20.01 -0.36
N ILE A 287 10.97 -20.00 0.93
CA ILE A 287 10.47 -18.97 1.86
C ILE A 287 11.02 -17.57 1.54
N ASP A 288 12.17 -17.48 0.87
CA ASP A 288 12.82 -16.21 0.54
C ASP A 288 12.05 -15.45 -0.56
N ALA A 289 11.16 -16.15 -1.29
CA ALA A 289 10.29 -15.54 -2.30
C ALA A 289 9.14 -14.70 -1.69
N ILE A 290 8.92 -14.79 -0.37
CA ILE A 290 7.91 -13.99 0.33
C ILE A 290 8.48 -12.58 0.53
N ASN A 291 7.83 -11.60 -0.10
CA ASN A 291 8.15 -10.17 -0.06
C ASN A 291 6.89 -9.39 0.26
N LEU A 292 6.92 -8.48 1.23
CA LEU A 292 5.76 -7.67 1.62
C LEU A 292 5.66 -6.41 0.73
N ASP A 293 4.49 -6.19 0.12
CA ASP A 293 4.25 -5.03 -0.79
C ASP A 293 3.13 -4.10 -0.35
N ALA A 294 2.42 -4.40 0.74
CA ALA A 294 1.40 -3.50 1.23
C ALA A 294 1.26 -3.69 2.73
N LEU A 295 1.00 -2.62 3.46
CA LEU A 295 1.03 -2.64 4.92
C LEU A 295 -0.04 -1.73 5.51
N MET A 296 -0.71 -2.22 6.55
CA MET A 296 -1.35 -1.41 7.58
C MET A 296 -0.93 -1.99 8.93
N VAL A 297 -0.76 -1.14 9.94
CA VAL A 297 -0.32 -1.51 11.28
C VAL A 297 -1.28 -1.00 12.34
N ARG A 298 -1.57 -1.88 13.30
CA ARG A 298 -2.26 -1.55 14.54
C ARG A 298 -1.45 -2.03 15.72
N GLU A 299 -0.50 -1.19 16.11
CA GLU A 299 0.28 -1.30 17.33
C GLU A 299 -0.60 -0.91 18.52
N VAL A 300 -0.84 -1.85 19.43
CA VAL A 300 -1.69 -1.62 20.62
C VAL A 300 -0.98 -2.07 21.90
N ALA A 301 0.15 -2.75 21.79
CA ALA A 301 0.66 -3.60 22.84
C ALA A 301 2.19 -3.66 22.85
N GLY A 302 2.82 -3.22 23.96
CA GLY A 302 4.22 -3.51 24.24
C GLY A 302 5.22 -2.41 23.90
N GLU A 303 6.43 -2.83 23.54
CA GLU A 303 7.51 -1.93 23.13
C GLU A 303 7.25 -1.46 21.70
N MET A 304 7.35 -0.15 21.47
CA MET A 304 6.96 0.46 20.19
C MET A 304 7.78 -0.03 18.98
N ASP A 305 8.91 -0.67 19.26
CA ASP A 305 9.84 -1.16 18.24
C ASP A 305 9.67 -2.66 17.95
N ASP A 306 8.83 -3.41 18.66
CA ASP A 306 8.73 -4.87 18.53
C ASP A 306 7.31 -5.34 18.17
N PHE A 307 7.15 -6.06 17.04
CA PHE A 307 5.89 -6.71 16.72
C PHE A 307 5.61 -7.87 17.68
N GLY A 308 4.62 -7.69 18.56
CA GLY A 308 4.44 -8.69 19.62
C GLY A 308 3.14 -8.64 20.41
N ARG A 309 3.20 -9.36 21.53
CA ARG A 309 2.13 -9.39 22.53
C ARG A 309 2.40 -8.36 23.59
N ASP A 310 1.33 -7.84 24.18
CA ASP A 310 1.42 -7.03 25.39
C ASP A 310 2.24 -7.78 26.46
N PRO A 311 3.40 -7.25 26.88
CA PRO A 311 4.27 -7.89 27.87
C PRO A 311 3.59 -7.95 29.26
N THR A 312 2.53 -7.16 29.48
CA THR A 312 1.73 -7.18 30.71
C THR A 312 0.65 -8.26 30.72
N GLY A 313 0.46 -8.98 29.61
CA GLY A 313 -0.44 -10.12 29.50
C GLY A 313 -1.91 -9.76 29.27
N GLY A 314 -2.22 -8.52 28.86
CA GLY A 314 -3.58 -7.99 28.68
C GLY A 314 -4.37 -8.57 27.50
N GLY A 315 -3.84 -9.55 26.78
CA GLY A 315 -4.50 -10.19 25.64
C GLY A 315 -4.60 -9.31 24.38
N ASN A 316 -4.09 -8.07 24.43
CA ASN A 316 -3.92 -7.23 23.26
C ASN A 316 -2.66 -7.65 22.50
N HIS A 317 -2.77 -7.65 21.18
CA HIS A 317 -1.69 -7.97 20.26
C HIS A 317 -1.61 -6.86 19.23
N ASP A 318 -0.39 -6.56 18.82
CA ASP A 318 -0.16 -5.83 17.59
C ASP A 318 -0.77 -6.62 16.44
N GLU A 319 -1.27 -5.92 15.45
CA GLU A 319 -1.80 -6.54 14.25
C GLU A 319 -1.29 -5.81 13.03
N ILE A 320 -1.06 -6.56 11.95
CA ILE A 320 -0.78 -6.00 10.64
C ILE A 320 -1.74 -6.59 9.61
N ILE A 321 -2.10 -5.78 8.62
CA ILE A 321 -2.69 -6.25 7.36
C ILE A 321 -1.63 -6.07 6.30
N PHE A 322 -1.42 -7.08 5.45
CA PHE A 322 -0.40 -6.98 4.41
C PHE A 322 -0.74 -7.80 3.16
N SER A 323 -0.14 -7.43 2.02
CA SER A 323 -0.03 -8.27 0.82
C SER A 323 1.41 -8.78 0.66
N ILE A 324 1.61 -9.72 -0.26
CA ILE A 324 2.95 -10.19 -0.66
C ILE A 324 3.03 -10.32 -2.17
N ARG A 325 4.25 -10.24 -2.74
CA ARG A 325 4.42 -10.31 -4.19
C ARG A 325 3.86 -11.59 -4.76
N GLN A 326 3.49 -11.51 -6.03
CA GLN A 326 3.11 -12.67 -6.81
C GLN A 326 4.22 -13.73 -6.84
N ILE A 327 3.94 -14.89 -6.24
CA ILE A 327 4.82 -16.07 -6.26
C ILE A 327 4.26 -17.07 -7.27
N LEU A 328 5.03 -17.30 -8.34
CA LEU A 328 4.63 -18.15 -9.45
C LEU A 328 4.88 -19.62 -9.14
N ASP A 329 3.88 -20.44 -9.43
CA ASP A 329 4.00 -21.89 -9.32
C ASP A 329 3.42 -22.54 -10.58
N PRO A 330 4.26 -22.81 -11.60
CA PRO A 330 3.83 -23.49 -12.82
C PRO A 330 3.26 -24.89 -12.59
N SER A 331 3.53 -25.51 -11.43
CA SER A 331 2.96 -26.81 -11.06
C SER A 331 1.55 -26.71 -10.47
N SER A 332 1.19 -25.53 -9.96
CA SER A 332 -0.16 -25.23 -9.48
C SER A 332 -1.15 -25.14 -10.64
N SER A 333 -2.37 -25.65 -10.45
CA SER A 333 -3.44 -25.53 -11.44
C SER A 333 -3.81 -24.08 -11.74
N THR A 334 -3.59 -23.16 -10.79
CA THR A 334 -3.80 -21.72 -10.97
C THR A 334 -2.57 -21.01 -11.51
N GLY A 335 -1.39 -21.65 -11.48
CA GLY A 335 -0.12 -21.05 -11.89
C GLY A 335 0.53 -20.19 -10.81
N TYR A 336 -0.11 -20.08 -9.63
CA TYR A 336 0.29 -19.19 -8.55
C TYR A 336 0.30 -19.94 -7.21
N TYR A 337 1.41 -19.80 -6.48
CA TYR A 337 1.46 -20.08 -5.04
C TYR A 337 0.82 -18.92 -4.25
N ALA A 338 1.11 -17.68 -4.63
CA ALA A 338 0.42 -16.47 -4.19
C ALA A 338 0.17 -15.59 -5.41
N THR A 339 -1.01 -15.00 -5.52
CA THR A 339 -1.39 -14.18 -6.67
C THR A 339 -0.89 -12.75 -6.60
N GLY A 340 -0.51 -12.26 -5.42
CA GLY A 340 -0.16 -10.87 -5.19
C GLY A 340 -1.28 -10.09 -4.48
N SER A 341 -2.53 -10.42 -4.83
CA SER A 341 -3.71 -9.72 -4.33
C SER A 341 -4.34 -10.30 -3.07
N GLU A 342 -3.73 -11.31 -2.44
CA GLU A 342 -4.20 -11.82 -1.15
C GLU A 342 -3.85 -10.83 -0.03
N LEU A 343 -4.80 -10.56 0.87
CA LEU A 343 -4.57 -9.72 2.04
C LEU A 343 -4.60 -10.58 3.31
N PHE A 344 -3.49 -10.60 4.03
CA PHE A 344 -3.29 -11.35 5.26
C PHE A 344 -3.52 -10.44 6.45
N VAL A 345 -4.14 -10.96 7.50
CA VAL A 345 -4.23 -10.34 8.82
C VAL A 345 -3.42 -11.20 9.77
N LEU A 346 -2.34 -10.66 10.33
CA LEU A 346 -1.46 -11.33 11.28
C LEU A 346 -1.48 -10.58 12.61
N ASP A 347 -1.66 -11.31 13.71
CA ASP A 347 -1.48 -10.77 15.05
C ASP A 347 -0.11 -11.14 15.65
N GLY A 348 0.34 -10.36 16.64
CA GLY A 348 1.56 -10.60 17.40
C GLY A 348 1.53 -11.88 18.25
N ALA A 349 0.41 -12.61 18.25
CA ALA A 349 0.31 -13.94 18.80
C ALA A 349 0.60 -15.07 17.80
N GLY A 350 0.77 -14.74 16.51
CA GLY A 350 1.02 -15.66 15.40
C GLY A 350 -0.25 -16.22 14.77
N SER A 351 -1.43 -15.70 15.10
CA SER A 351 -2.68 -16.04 14.42
C SER A 351 -2.73 -15.30 13.09
N VAL A 352 -3.04 -16.04 12.03
CA VAL A 352 -3.16 -15.50 10.67
C VAL A 352 -4.50 -15.86 10.04
N SER A 353 -5.06 -14.96 9.25
CA SER A 353 -6.25 -15.18 8.43
C SER A 353 -6.23 -14.30 7.19
N PHE A 354 -7.11 -14.54 6.23
CA PHE A 354 -7.36 -13.56 5.16
C PHE A 354 -8.25 -12.42 5.68
N LEU A 355 -8.00 -11.21 5.21
CA LEU A 355 -8.88 -10.07 5.48
C LEU A 355 -10.28 -10.37 4.95
N LYS A 356 -11.30 -10.16 5.79
CA LYS A 356 -12.69 -10.18 5.37
C LYS A 356 -13.16 -8.75 5.20
N HIS A 357 -13.42 -8.37 3.95
CA HIS A 357 -13.84 -7.04 3.57
C HIS A 357 -14.66 -7.12 2.27
N GLY A 358 -15.57 -6.17 2.03
CA GLY A 358 -16.37 -6.14 0.80
C GLY A 358 -17.35 -7.31 0.66
N GLY A 359 -17.57 -8.08 1.74
CA GLY A 359 -18.44 -9.26 1.73
C GLY A 359 -17.77 -10.56 1.27
N HIS A 360 -16.46 -10.59 1.10
CA HIS A 360 -15.68 -11.78 0.78
C HIS A 360 -14.40 -11.85 1.63
N ALA A 361 -13.63 -12.92 1.46
CA ALA A 361 -12.25 -12.98 1.95
C ALA A 361 -11.31 -12.54 0.83
N TRP A 362 -10.26 -11.78 1.16
CA TRP A 362 -9.18 -11.44 0.25
C TRP A 362 -8.19 -12.61 0.14
N ASP A 363 -8.69 -13.73 -0.35
CA ASP A 363 -7.93 -14.95 -0.57
C ASP A 363 -7.62 -15.16 -2.06
N LYS A 364 -6.83 -16.20 -2.35
CA LYS A 364 -6.45 -16.58 -3.71
C LYS A 364 -7.65 -16.79 -4.64
N ALA A 365 -8.75 -17.33 -4.12
CA ALA A 365 -9.93 -17.63 -4.94
C ALA A 365 -10.59 -16.32 -5.38
N TYR A 366 -10.77 -15.38 -4.47
CA TYR A 366 -11.26 -14.04 -4.78
C TYR A 366 -10.34 -13.33 -5.78
N ALA A 367 -9.03 -13.33 -5.53
CA ALA A 367 -8.06 -12.66 -6.40
C ALA A 367 -8.14 -13.16 -7.85
N LEU A 368 -8.24 -14.48 -8.04
CA LEU A 368 -8.39 -15.10 -9.36
C LEU A 368 -9.71 -14.74 -10.07
N THR A 369 -10.80 -14.55 -9.33
CA THR A 369 -12.12 -14.23 -9.92
C THR A 369 -12.34 -12.74 -10.14
N THR A 370 -11.57 -11.88 -9.46
CA THR A 370 -11.76 -10.43 -9.50
C THR A 370 -10.64 -9.74 -10.27
N PHE A 371 -9.38 -9.98 -9.89
CA PHE A 371 -8.20 -9.37 -10.51
C PHE A 371 -7.58 -10.25 -11.61
N GLY A 372 -8.01 -11.51 -11.69
CA GLY A 372 -7.55 -12.45 -12.70
C GLY A 372 -8.18 -12.21 -14.07
N THR A 373 -7.36 -12.28 -15.12
CA THR A 373 -7.82 -12.26 -16.51
C THR A 373 -7.29 -13.47 -17.26
N GLN A 374 -8.16 -14.11 -18.05
CA GLN A 374 -7.80 -15.19 -18.96
C GLN A 374 -7.94 -14.70 -20.40
N THR A 375 -6.85 -14.78 -21.17
CA THR A 375 -6.80 -14.44 -22.60
C THR A 375 -6.32 -15.65 -23.41
N PRO A 376 -6.43 -15.61 -24.76
CA PRO A 376 -5.79 -16.60 -25.61
C PRO A 376 -4.26 -16.68 -25.45
N ASN A 377 -3.63 -15.60 -24.95
CA ASN A 377 -2.19 -15.47 -24.78
C ASN A 377 -1.70 -15.82 -23.38
N GLY A 378 -2.59 -16.31 -22.51
CA GLY A 378 -2.25 -16.69 -21.14
C GLY A 378 -3.25 -16.20 -20.11
N ARG A 379 -2.92 -16.37 -18.85
CA ARG A 379 -3.65 -15.80 -17.72
C ARG A 379 -2.73 -14.93 -16.88
N PHE A 380 -3.28 -13.91 -16.25
CA PHE A 380 -2.57 -13.10 -15.27
C PHE A 380 -3.49 -12.72 -14.13
N VAL A 381 -2.91 -12.33 -13.01
CA VAL A 381 -3.59 -11.68 -11.89
C VAL A 381 -2.82 -10.41 -11.58
N LEU A 382 -3.54 -9.31 -11.37
CA LEU A 382 -2.94 -8.01 -11.01
C LEU A 382 -2.52 -8.04 -9.53
N ASP A 383 -1.33 -7.54 -9.23
CA ASP A 383 -0.71 -7.58 -7.90
C ASP A 383 -1.10 -6.34 -7.08
N VAL A 384 -1.43 -6.50 -5.80
CA VAL A 384 -1.79 -5.38 -4.92
C VAL A 384 -0.54 -4.89 -4.22
N ASN A 385 -0.26 -3.60 -4.41
CA ASN A 385 1.05 -3.02 -4.10
C ASN A 385 0.98 -1.86 -3.11
N ALA A 386 -0.19 -1.55 -2.56
CA ALA A 386 -0.36 -0.65 -1.43
C ALA A 386 -1.77 -0.83 -0.89
N ILE A 387 -1.98 -0.61 0.40
CA ILE A 387 -3.30 -0.66 1.05
C ILE A 387 -3.41 0.43 2.10
N GLU A 388 -4.62 0.95 2.30
CA GLU A 388 -4.98 1.79 3.45
C GLU A 388 -6.50 1.77 3.65
N ALA A 389 -7.03 2.47 4.65
CA ALA A 389 -8.45 2.63 4.89
C ALA A 389 -8.91 4.09 4.83
N VAL A 390 -10.10 4.27 4.27
CA VAL A 390 -10.77 5.58 4.23
C VAL A 390 -12.21 5.44 4.73
N GLY A 391 -12.73 6.49 5.33
CA GLY A 391 -14.12 6.57 5.73
C GLY A 391 -14.60 8.00 5.75
N GLN A 392 -15.91 8.19 5.63
CA GLN A 392 -16.54 9.50 5.73
C GLN A 392 -17.51 9.52 6.90
N SER A 393 -17.29 10.43 7.85
CA SER A 393 -18.23 10.64 8.94
C SER A 393 -19.53 11.16 8.34
N VAL A 394 -20.62 10.44 8.58
CA VAL A 394 -21.94 11.06 8.49
C VAL A 394 -22.06 11.85 9.78
N VAL A 395 -21.58 13.10 9.80
CA VAL A 395 -22.07 14.03 10.82
C VAL A 395 -23.56 14.11 10.55
N PRO A 396 -24.46 13.61 11.42
CA PRO A 396 -25.86 13.91 11.27
C PRO A 396 -25.91 15.42 11.37
N GLU A 397 -26.22 16.13 10.28
CA GLU A 397 -26.26 17.58 10.34
C GLU A 397 -27.10 17.96 11.57
N PRO A 398 -26.58 18.78 12.50
CA PRO A 398 -27.39 19.26 13.61
C PRO A 398 -28.70 19.90 13.13
N ALA A 399 -28.72 20.41 11.89
CA ALA A 399 -29.89 20.93 11.20
C ALA A 399 -31.00 19.88 11.01
N ALA A 400 -30.69 18.62 10.70
CA ALA A 400 -31.70 17.57 10.52
C ALA A 400 -32.38 17.20 11.85
N ALA A 401 -31.59 17.10 12.93
CA ALA A 401 -32.12 16.92 14.28
C ALA A 401 -32.93 18.14 14.73
N ALA A 402 -32.42 19.36 14.50
CA ALA A 402 -33.10 20.62 14.83
C ALA A 402 -34.41 20.79 14.04
N LEU A 403 -34.46 20.41 12.76
CA LEU A 403 -35.69 20.38 11.95
C LEU A 403 -36.68 19.33 12.45
N GLY A 404 -36.20 18.16 12.88
CA GLY A 404 -37.01 17.13 13.53
C GLY A 404 -37.63 17.63 14.85
N PHE A 405 -36.85 18.29 15.69
CA PHE A 405 -37.36 18.89 16.94
C PHE A 405 -38.29 20.07 16.68
N ALA A 406 -38.02 20.91 15.67
CA ALA A 406 -38.91 22.02 15.30
C ALA A 406 -40.25 21.54 14.73
N THR A 407 -40.26 20.47 13.94
CA THR A 407 -41.49 19.85 13.40
C THR A 407 -42.30 19.14 14.49
N LEU A 408 -41.67 18.46 15.44
CA LEU A 408 -42.35 17.88 16.59
C LEU A 408 -42.91 18.94 17.55
N ALA A 409 -42.18 20.02 17.79
CA ALA A 409 -42.63 21.14 18.61
C ALA A 409 -43.85 21.86 17.99
N THR A 410 -43.83 22.09 16.67
CA THR A 410 -44.96 22.71 15.95
C THR A 410 -46.18 21.78 15.88
N ALA A 411 -46.00 20.48 15.66
CA ALA A 411 -47.08 19.51 15.70
C ALA A 411 -47.73 19.40 17.11
N GLY A 412 -46.90 19.44 18.17
CA GLY A 412 -47.38 19.47 19.56
C GLY A 412 -48.19 20.73 19.89
N ALA A 413 -47.75 21.91 19.43
CA ALA A 413 -48.45 23.17 19.64
C ALA A 413 -49.80 23.24 18.90
N VAL A 414 -49.87 22.72 17.66
CA VAL A 414 -51.11 22.65 16.89
C VAL A 414 -52.12 21.68 17.51
N ARG A 415 -51.64 20.56 18.08
CA ARG A 415 -52.51 19.57 18.74
C ARG A 415 -53.07 20.08 20.07
N ARG A 416 -52.33 20.90 20.81
CA ARG A 416 -52.80 21.53 22.06
C ARG A 416 -53.89 22.58 21.80
N ARG A 417 -53.77 23.36 20.72
CA ARG A 417 -54.79 24.35 20.31
C ARG A 417 -56.14 23.74 19.90
N ARG A 418 -56.17 22.49 19.43
CA ARG A 418 -57.42 21.80 19.07
C ARG A 418 -58.19 21.19 20.24
N ARG A 419 -57.66 21.26 21.47
CA ARG A 419 -58.36 20.79 22.68
C ARG A 419 -59.00 21.93 23.50
N GLU A 420 -58.78 23.18 23.11
CA GLU A 420 -59.28 24.37 23.80
C GLU A 420 -60.38 25.11 23.00
N VAL A 421 -60.92 24.46 21.96
CA VAL A 421 -62.16 24.83 21.25
C VAL A 421 -63.08 23.63 21.31
#